data_AF-A0A5C7PHH8-F1
#
_entry.id   AF-A0A5C7PHH8-F1
#
_cell.length_a   1.000
_cell.length_b   1.000
_cell.length_c   1.000
_cell.angle_alpha   90.00
_cell.angle_beta   90.00
_cell.angle_gamma   90.00
#
_symmetry.space_group_name_H-M   'P 1'
#
loop_
_entity.id
_entity.type
_entity.pdbx_description
1 polymer ?
#
loop_
_entity_poly.entity_id
_entity_poly.type
_entity_poly.pdbx_seq_one_letter_code
_entity_poly.pdbx_strand_id
1 'polypeptide(L)'
;MPTVTLSPDATLKDLPAIRRVRTASRSNAGISLLKRRAWFAEQGDGQTPPPNPATPPNPAGQTPPPPVSYTDDTDISQFPEALQNYIRGVREESKKRRLALEKVDADKAEAERKRLMEQGEWQKLAEQHKAEADSLRSEKARADALEGQIKAMNEARIKQIPEAMRSTVPTDYAPDKLSAWLDTNLPLLAKTQAPGLDGGKRGESGKTPPNSKDTLKKAAY
;
A
#
# COMPACT_ATOMS: atom_id res chain seq x y z
N MET A 1 -1.35 -42.71 -0.37
CA MET A 1 -0.36 -41.83 0.27
C MET A 1 1.01 -42.47 0.13
N PRO A 2 1.94 -41.83 -0.60
CA PRO A 2 3.30 -41.75 -0.06
C PRO A 2 3.74 -40.29 0.02
N THR A 3 3.99 -39.87 1.25
CA THR A 3 4.67 -38.62 1.64
C THR A 3 6.12 -38.67 1.18
N VAL A 4 6.50 -37.73 0.32
CA VAL A 4 7.90 -37.46 -0.01
C VAL A 4 8.38 -36.37 0.93
N THR A 5 9.13 -36.77 1.94
CA THR A 5 9.86 -35.91 2.87
C THR A 5 11.07 -35.33 2.15
N LEU A 6 11.08 -34.03 1.83
CA LEU A 6 12.31 -33.35 1.38
C LEU A 6 13.05 -32.80 2.60
N SER A 7 14.20 -33.42 2.91
CA SER A 7 15.22 -32.84 3.78
C SER A 7 15.87 -31.61 3.13
N PRO A 8 16.17 -30.55 3.89
CA PRO A 8 16.85 -29.36 3.40
C PRO A 8 18.35 -29.46 3.65
N ASP A 9 19.08 -30.24 2.85
CA ASP A 9 20.54 -30.11 2.82
C ASP A 9 21.09 -30.60 1.48
N ALA A 10 21.29 -29.66 0.55
CA ALA A 10 22.03 -29.90 -0.68
C ALA A 10 22.92 -28.69 -0.95
N THR A 11 24.19 -28.91 -0.63
CA THR A 11 25.31 -27.99 -0.65
C THR A 11 25.54 -27.43 -2.06
N LEU A 12 25.69 -26.11 -2.10
CA LEU A 12 25.77 -25.24 -3.27
C LEU A 12 27.15 -25.33 -3.96
N LYS A 13 27.56 -26.49 -4.49
CA LYS A 13 28.90 -26.62 -5.09
C LYS A 13 29.06 -27.30 -6.44
N ASP A 14 28.05 -27.97 -7.00
CA ASP A 14 28.22 -28.60 -8.32
C ASP A 14 27.07 -28.26 -9.27
N LEU A 15 27.27 -27.22 -10.09
CA LEU A 15 26.51 -26.99 -11.31
C LEU A 15 27.49 -26.89 -12.50
N PRO A 16 27.27 -27.64 -13.59
CA PRO A 16 28.12 -27.57 -14.77
C PRO A 16 28.03 -26.19 -15.42
N ALA A 17 29.18 -25.65 -15.81
CA ALA A 17 29.34 -24.34 -16.43
C ALA A 17 28.48 -24.20 -17.70
N ILE A 18 27.32 -23.57 -17.58
CA ILE A 18 26.50 -23.14 -18.71
C ILE A 18 27.29 -22.07 -19.48
N ARG A 19 27.85 -22.46 -20.63
CA ARG A 19 28.38 -21.52 -21.64
C ARG A 19 27.27 -20.57 -22.04
N ARG A 20 27.26 -19.38 -21.44
CA ARG A 20 26.44 -18.25 -21.89
C ARG A 20 26.95 -17.85 -23.27
N VAL A 21 26.18 -18.14 -24.32
CA VAL A 21 26.35 -17.48 -25.61
C VAL A 21 26.12 -15.99 -25.35
N ARG A 22 27.20 -15.20 -25.33
CA ARG A 22 27.11 -13.74 -25.39
C ARG A 22 26.54 -13.42 -26.77
N THR A 23 25.24 -13.13 -26.82
CA THR A 23 24.69 -12.33 -27.92
C THR A 23 25.39 -10.99 -27.85
N ALA A 24 26.26 -10.72 -28.84
CA ALA A 24 26.85 -9.42 -29.03
C ALA A 24 25.71 -8.41 -29.22
N SER A 25 25.38 -7.68 -28.15
CA SER A 25 24.69 -6.41 -28.26
C SER A 25 25.60 -5.53 -29.11
N ARG A 26 25.22 -5.30 -30.37
CA ARG A 26 25.78 -4.20 -31.16
C ARG A 26 25.37 -2.93 -30.43
N SER A 27 26.23 -2.50 -29.52
CA SER A 27 26.24 -1.14 -29.00
C SER A 27 26.43 -0.21 -30.19
N ASN A 28 25.33 0.34 -30.71
CA ASN A 28 25.35 1.60 -31.44
C ASN A 28 25.67 2.70 -30.41
N ALA A 29 26.89 2.66 -29.89
CA ALA A 29 27.47 3.74 -29.13
C ALA A 29 27.76 4.87 -30.12
N GLY A 30 27.04 5.99 -29.99
CA GLY A 30 27.52 7.28 -30.49
C GLY A 30 26.59 8.12 -31.34
N ILE A 31 25.38 7.66 -31.71
CA ILE A 31 24.46 8.51 -32.48
C ILE A 31 23.21 8.80 -31.65
N SER A 32 23.25 9.88 -30.87
CA SER A 32 22.05 10.35 -30.17
C SER A 32 20.98 10.73 -31.20
N LEU A 33 19.73 10.33 -30.94
CA LEU A 33 18.57 10.69 -31.77
C LEU A 33 18.40 12.23 -31.87
N LEU A 34 18.90 12.98 -30.89
CA LEU A 34 19.01 14.44 -30.95
C LEU A 34 19.99 14.93 -32.02
N LYS A 35 21.13 14.25 -32.25
CA LYS A 35 22.08 14.63 -33.30
C LYS A 35 21.56 14.36 -34.71
N ARG A 36 20.64 13.41 -34.89
CA ARG A 36 19.92 13.22 -36.16
C ARG A 36 18.89 14.33 -36.42
N ARG A 37 18.35 14.96 -35.37
CA ARG A 37 17.47 16.15 -35.50
C ARG A 37 18.25 17.43 -35.78
N ALA A 38 19.52 17.50 -35.40
CA ALA A 38 20.36 18.68 -35.62
C ALA A 38 20.83 18.85 -37.07
N TRP A 39 20.78 17.80 -37.91
CA TRP A 39 21.17 17.93 -39.33
C TRP A 39 20.26 18.87 -40.14
N PHE A 40 19.13 19.30 -39.57
CA PHE A 40 18.21 20.28 -40.15
C PHE A 40 18.08 21.59 -39.34
N ALA A 41 18.87 21.80 -38.28
CA ALA A 41 18.60 22.89 -37.31
C ALA A 41 19.77 23.84 -37.03
N GLU A 42 20.91 23.73 -37.70
CA GLU A 42 22.09 24.54 -37.36
C GLU A 42 22.67 25.29 -38.58
N GLN A 43 21.96 26.35 -38.98
CA GLN A 43 22.60 27.64 -39.29
C GLN A 43 21.73 28.71 -38.62
N GLY A 44 22.23 29.25 -37.51
CA GLY A 44 21.67 30.44 -36.89
C GLY A 44 22.00 31.66 -37.72
N ASP A 45 21.00 32.50 -37.95
CA ASP A 45 21.02 33.92 -37.61
C ASP A 45 19.60 34.49 -37.76
N GLY A 46 18.97 34.81 -36.62
CA GLY A 46 18.11 35.99 -36.43
C GLY A 46 16.93 36.30 -37.36
N GLN A 47 16.39 35.39 -38.17
CA GLN A 47 15.24 35.69 -39.04
C GLN A 47 14.12 34.66 -38.87
N THR A 48 12.88 35.16 -38.82
CA THR A 48 11.62 34.41 -38.86
C THR A 48 11.69 33.20 -39.80
N PRO A 49 11.05 32.07 -39.46
CA PRO A 49 11.16 30.84 -40.24
C PRO A 49 10.81 31.13 -41.71
N PRO A 50 11.72 30.85 -42.68
CA PRO A 50 11.40 30.99 -44.09
C PRO A 50 10.29 30.00 -44.45
N PRO A 51 9.38 30.34 -45.38
CA PRO A 51 8.42 29.38 -45.88
C PRO A 51 9.19 28.18 -46.45
N ASN A 52 8.72 26.99 -46.07
CA ASN A 52 9.17 25.68 -46.53
C ASN A 52 9.59 25.72 -48.02
N PRO A 53 10.83 25.36 -48.41
CA PRO A 53 11.20 25.31 -49.81
C PRO A 53 10.29 24.31 -50.51
N ALA A 54 9.67 24.81 -51.57
CA ALA A 54 8.67 24.14 -52.37
C ALA A 54 9.06 22.68 -52.65
N THR A 55 8.14 21.77 -52.27
CA THR A 55 7.81 20.62 -53.09
C THR A 55 7.91 21.04 -54.57
N PRO A 56 8.64 20.34 -55.46
CA PRO A 56 8.61 20.67 -56.87
C PRO A 56 7.15 20.81 -57.29
N PRO A 57 6.77 21.88 -58.02
CA PRO A 57 5.38 22.14 -58.33
C PRO A 57 4.82 20.90 -59.02
N ASN A 58 3.91 20.23 -58.34
CA ASN A 58 3.05 19.23 -58.96
C ASN A 58 2.38 19.96 -60.13
N PRO A 59 2.63 19.58 -61.40
CA PRO A 59 1.96 20.24 -62.52
C PRO A 59 0.46 20.17 -62.26
N ALA A 60 -0.16 21.34 -62.26
CA ALA A 60 -1.51 21.58 -61.77
C ALA A 60 -2.50 20.53 -62.29
N GLY A 61 -3.19 19.84 -61.37
CA GLY A 61 -4.39 19.07 -61.67
C GLY A 61 -4.40 17.60 -61.26
N GLN A 62 -3.30 17.01 -60.78
CA GLN A 62 -3.34 15.62 -60.29
C GLN A 62 -3.61 15.61 -58.78
N THR A 63 -4.87 15.36 -58.43
CA THR A 63 -5.23 14.79 -57.13
C THR A 63 -4.32 13.59 -56.86
N PRO A 64 -3.83 13.38 -55.61
CA PRO A 64 -3.17 12.12 -55.29
C PRO A 64 -4.11 10.99 -55.76
N PRO A 65 -3.60 9.99 -56.51
CA PRO A 65 -4.45 8.92 -56.98
C PRO A 65 -5.20 8.37 -55.75
N PRO A 66 -6.52 8.15 -55.84
CA PRO A 66 -7.25 7.53 -54.74
C PRO A 66 -6.50 6.27 -54.32
N PRO A 67 -6.50 5.89 -53.03
CA PRO A 67 -5.91 4.63 -52.61
C PRO A 67 -6.51 3.55 -53.51
N VAL A 68 -5.70 2.97 -54.38
CA VAL A 68 -6.13 1.86 -55.21
C VAL A 68 -6.45 0.71 -54.26
N SER A 69 -7.73 0.56 -53.94
CA SER A 69 -8.22 -0.68 -53.37
C SER A 69 -8.04 -1.72 -54.46
N TYR A 70 -6.96 -2.49 -54.36
CA TYR A 70 -6.83 -3.72 -55.14
C TYR A 70 -7.92 -4.66 -54.62
N THR A 71 -9.12 -4.55 -55.19
CA THR A 71 -10.14 -5.56 -55.01
C THR A 71 -9.64 -6.83 -55.70
N ASP A 72 -9.88 -7.97 -55.08
CA ASP A 72 -9.41 -9.28 -55.55
C ASP A 72 -10.10 -9.71 -56.87
N ASP A 73 -11.00 -8.86 -57.39
CA ASP A 73 -11.88 -9.11 -58.53
C ASP A 73 -11.22 -8.86 -59.90
N THR A 74 -9.89 -8.97 -59.99
CA THR A 74 -9.23 -9.02 -61.30
C THR A 74 -9.54 -10.36 -61.95
N ASP A 75 -10.19 -10.33 -63.12
CA ASP A 75 -10.48 -11.53 -63.92
C ASP A 75 -9.17 -12.20 -64.35
N ILE A 76 -8.83 -13.29 -63.69
CA ILE A 76 -7.60 -14.05 -63.95
C ILE A 76 -7.75 -15.02 -65.13
N SER A 77 -8.95 -15.20 -65.68
CA SER A 77 -9.21 -16.20 -66.74
C SER A 77 -8.50 -15.89 -68.06
N GLN A 78 -8.12 -14.63 -68.28
CA GLN A 78 -7.44 -14.15 -69.48
C GLN A 78 -5.95 -14.50 -69.54
N PHE A 79 -5.35 -14.96 -68.44
CA PHE A 79 -3.94 -15.32 -68.38
C PHE A 79 -3.70 -16.81 -68.70
N PRO A 80 -2.50 -17.19 -69.18
CA PRO A 80 -2.09 -18.60 -69.27
C PRO A 80 -2.26 -19.36 -67.95
N GLU A 81 -2.63 -20.65 -68.02
CA GLU A 81 -2.97 -21.48 -66.85
C GLU A 81 -1.89 -21.48 -65.74
N ALA A 82 -0.61 -21.52 -66.13
CA ALA A 82 0.52 -21.44 -65.19
C ALA A 82 0.51 -20.14 -64.35
N LEU A 83 0.16 -19.00 -64.97
CA LEU A 83 0.04 -17.72 -64.28
C LEU A 83 -1.21 -17.64 -63.41
N GLN A 84 -2.33 -18.25 -63.85
CA GLN A 84 -3.54 -18.31 -63.02
C GLN A 84 -3.29 -19.06 -61.71
N ASN A 85 -2.63 -20.23 -61.79
CA ASN A 85 -2.29 -21.04 -60.63
C ASN A 85 -1.33 -20.31 -59.68
N TYR A 86 -0.34 -19.59 -60.24
CA TYR A 86 0.56 -18.74 -59.46
C TYR A 86 -0.20 -17.63 -58.73
N ILE A 87 -1.08 -16.90 -59.42
CA ILE A 87 -1.88 -15.81 -58.82
C ILE A 87 -2.78 -16.34 -57.70
N ARG A 88 -3.48 -17.45 -57.92
CA ARG A 88 -4.30 -18.10 -56.87
C ARG A 88 -3.45 -18.50 -55.66
N GLY A 89 -2.26 -19.07 -55.88
CA GLY A 89 -1.32 -19.43 -54.82
C GLY A 89 -0.88 -18.22 -53.98
N VAL A 90 -0.47 -17.13 -54.64
CA VAL A 90 -0.06 -15.88 -53.97
C VAL A 90 -1.21 -15.26 -53.18
N ARG A 91 -2.44 -15.29 -53.71
CA ARG A 91 -3.63 -14.78 -53.01
C ARG A 91 -3.95 -15.59 -51.76
N GLU A 92 -3.92 -16.92 -51.86
CA GLU A 92 -4.13 -17.80 -50.71
C GLU A 92 -3.04 -17.65 -49.64
N GLU A 93 -1.78 -17.53 -50.03
CA GLU A 93 -0.69 -17.22 -49.10
C GLU A 93 -0.88 -15.86 -48.43
N SER A 94 -1.25 -14.83 -49.20
CA SER A 94 -1.50 -13.49 -48.69
C SER A 94 -2.68 -13.46 -47.71
N LYS A 95 -3.76 -14.18 -48.03
CA LYS A 95 -4.92 -14.36 -47.15
C LYS A 95 -4.52 -15.05 -45.85
N LYS A 96 -3.76 -16.15 -45.92
CA LYS A 96 -3.24 -16.84 -44.73
C LYS A 96 -2.35 -15.93 -43.88
N ARG A 97 -1.47 -15.13 -44.50
CA ARG A 97 -0.61 -14.17 -43.78
C ARG A 97 -1.42 -13.06 -43.11
N ARG A 98 -2.43 -12.52 -43.79
CA ARG A 98 -3.35 -11.53 -43.20
C ARG A 98 -4.10 -12.09 -42.00
N LEU A 99 -4.67 -13.28 -42.14
CA LEU A 99 -5.37 -13.95 -41.05
C LEU A 99 -4.42 -14.31 -39.88
N ALA A 100 -3.17 -14.68 -40.17
CA ALA A 100 -2.18 -14.94 -39.14
C ALA A 100 -1.78 -13.66 -38.39
N LEU A 101 -1.61 -12.54 -39.10
CA LEU A 101 -1.35 -11.23 -38.49
C LEU A 101 -2.53 -10.77 -37.63
N GLU A 102 -3.75 -10.89 -38.14
CA GLU A 102 -4.97 -10.54 -37.39
C GLU A 102 -5.10 -11.32 -36.09
N LYS A 103 -4.80 -12.63 -36.09
CA LYS A 103 -4.76 -13.44 -34.87
C LYS A 103 -3.70 -12.98 -33.89
N VAL A 104 -2.48 -12.71 -34.37
CA VAL A 104 -1.39 -12.22 -33.52
C VAL A 104 -1.73 -10.87 -32.88
N ASP A 105 -2.37 -9.97 -33.63
CA ASP A 105 -2.77 -8.67 -33.12
C ASP A 105 -3.94 -8.79 -32.12
N ALA A 106 -4.90 -9.68 -32.37
CA ALA A 106 -5.96 -10.01 -31.42
C ALA A 106 -5.40 -10.58 -30.11
N ASP A 107 -4.49 -11.56 -30.18
CA ASP A 107 -3.85 -12.17 -29.01
C ASP A 107 -3.08 -11.15 -28.17
N LYS A 108 -2.36 -10.23 -28.81
CA LYS A 108 -1.65 -9.13 -28.13
C LYS A 108 -2.64 -8.18 -27.44
N ALA A 109 -3.70 -7.78 -28.13
CA ALA A 109 -4.71 -6.89 -27.56
C ALA A 109 -5.41 -7.54 -26.35
N GLU A 110 -5.67 -8.84 -26.39
CA GLU A 110 -6.22 -9.58 -25.25
C GLU A 110 -5.23 -9.68 -24.09
N ALA A 111 -3.95 -9.96 -24.36
CA ALA A 111 -2.91 -10.01 -23.34
C ALA A 111 -2.71 -8.65 -22.64
N GLU A 112 -2.73 -7.55 -23.41
CA GLU A 112 -2.66 -6.19 -22.86
C GLU A 112 -3.88 -5.86 -22.01
N ARG A 113 -5.09 -6.21 -22.47
CA ARG A 113 -6.32 -6.03 -21.68
C ARG A 113 -6.27 -6.80 -20.37
N LYS A 114 -5.85 -8.07 -20.38
CA LYS A 114 -5.70 -8.88 -19.16
C LYS A 114 -4.70 -8.26 -18.20
N ARG A 115 -3.54 -7.83 -18.69
CA ARG A 115 -2.53 -7.15 -17.87
C ARG A 115 -3.06 -5.87 -17.24
N LEU A 116 -3.80 -5.04 -17.99
CA LEU A 116 -4.38 -3.81 -17.47
C LEU A 116 -5.47 -4.08 -16.43
N MET A 117 -6.32 -5.09 -16.65
CA MET A 117 -7.32 -5.53 -15.68
C MET A 117 -6.65 -6.00 -14.38
N GLU A 118 -5.68 -6.90 -14.47
CA GLU A 118 -4.92 -7.37 -13.31
C GLU A 118 -4.27 -6.20 -12.55
N GLN A 119 -3.62 -5.26 -13.25
CA GLN A 119 -3.03 -4.08 -12.64
C GLN A 119 -4.06 -3.21 -11.90
N GLY A 120 -5.24 -3.00 -12.49
CA GLY A 120 -6.32 -2.25 -11.85
C GLY A 120 -6.87 -2.95 -10.60
N GLU A 121 -7.03 -4.28 -10.64
CA GLU A 121 -7.48 -5.05 -9.48
C GLU A 121 -6.45 -5.05 -8.35
N TRP A 122 -5.14 -5.17 -8.66
CA TRP A 122 -4.08 -5.04 -7.66
C TRP A 122 -4.05 -3.66 -6.99
N GLN A 123 -4.30 -2.59 -7.75
CA GLN A 123 -4.37 -1.23 -7.19
C GLN A 123 -5.55 -1.09 -6.23
N LYS A 124 -6.74 -1.53 -6.62
CA LYS A 124 -7.93 -1.50 -5.75
C LYS A 124 -7.71 -2.29 -4.46
N LEU A 125 -7.15 -3.50 -4.56
CA LEU A 125 -6.87 -4.34 -3.39
C LEU A 125 -5.86 -3.68 -2.44
N ALA A 126 -4.82 -3.05 -2.99
CA ALA A 126 -3.84 -2.32 -2.19
C ALA A 126 -4.45 -1.11 -1.47
N GLU A 127 -5.34 -0.37 -2.14
CA GLU A 127 -6.09 0.74 -1.53
C GLU A 127 -7.00 0.28 -0.40
N GLN A 128 -7.72 -0.85 -0.58
CA GLN A 128 -8.54 -1.46 0.45
C GLN A 128 -7.72 -1.86 1.67
N HIS A 129 -6.61 -2.59 1.47
CA HIS A 129 -5.73 -2.99 2.57
C HIS A 129 -5.12 -1.79 3.30
N LYS A 130 -4.79 -0.72 2.58
CA LYS A 130 -4.30 0.50 3.20
C LYS A 130 -5.38 1.15 4.07
N ALA A 131 -6.62 1.25 3.57
CA ALA A 131 -7.74 1.79 4.32
C ALA A 131 -8.06 0.96 5.59
N GLU A 132 -8.01 -0.37 5.48
CA GLU A 132 -8.16 -1.29 6.62
C GLU A 132 -7.02 -1.16 7.64
N ALA A 133 -5.78 -1.00 7.18
CA ALA A 133 -4.65 -0.80 8.07
C ALA A 133 -4.75 0.53 8.83
N ASP A 134 -5.20 1.60 8.15
CA ASP A 134 -5.38 2.92 8.76
C ASP A 134 -6.55 2.94 9.77
N SER A 135 -7.65 2.22 9.50
CA SER A 135 -8.76 2.06 10.45
C SER A 135 -8.33 1.27 11.69
N LEU A 136 -7.68 0.11 11.50
CA LEU A 136 -7.18 -0.72 12.59
C LEU A 136 -6.13 0.02 13.45
N ARG A 137 -5.27 0.83 12.84
CA ARG A 137 -4.30 1.64 13.58
C ARG A 137 -4.98 2.67 14.49
N SER A 138 -6.05 3.29 13.99
CA SER A 138 -6.84 4.26 14.76
C SER A 138 -7.57 3.58 15.93
N GLU A 139 -8.13 2.39 15.70
CA GLU A 139 -8.76 1.57 16.74
C GLU A 139 -7.75 1.11 17.79
N LYS A 140 -6.56 0.67 17.37
CA LYS A 140 -5.48 0.28 18.27
C LYS A 140 -5.07 1.44 19.18
N ALA A 141 -4.91 2.65 18.64
CA ALA A 141 -4.56 3.82 19.44
C ALA A 141 -5.62 4.13 20.50
N ARG A 142 -6.91 3.96 20.17
CA ARG A 142 -8.02 4.10 21.13
C ARG A 142 -8.00 3.00 22.20
N ALA A 143 -7.77 1.75 21.79
CA ALA A 143 -7.67 0.62 22.72
C ALA A 143 -6.49 0.79 23.69
N ASP A 144 -5.31 1.14 23.19
CA ASP A 144 -4.12 1.37 24.01
C ASP A 144 -4.34 2.53 25.01
N ALA A 145 -5.05 3.59 24.58
CA ALA A 145 -5.42 4.70 25.47
C ALA A 145 -6.41 4.28 26.57
N LEU A 146 -7.42 3.47 26.23
CA LEU A 146 -8.39 2.95 27.20
C LEU A 146 -7.72 1.99 28.19
N GLU A 147 -6.86 1.09 27.71
CA GLU A 147 -6.07 0.21 28.59
C GLU A 147 -5.21 1.02 29.57
N GLY A 148 -4.58 2.10 29.10
CA GLY A 148 -3.80 3.01 29.94
C GLY A 148 -4.64 3.66 31.04
N GLN A 149 -5.85 4.13 30.69
CA GLN A 149 -6.78 4.70 31.67
C GLN A 149 -7.22 3.66 32.70
N ILE A 150 -7.55 2.44 32.28
CA ILE A 150 -8.00 1.36 33.18
C ILE A 150 -6.87 0.95 34.13
N LYS A 151 -5.62 0.84 33.64
CA LYS A 151 -4.45 0.60 34.49
C LYS A 151 -4.28 1.70 35.53
N ALA A 152 -4.34 2.96 35.13
CA ALA A 152 -4.22 4.10 36.05
C ALA A 152 -5.33 4.11 37.11
N MET A 153 -6.58 3.80 36.73
CA MET A 153 -7.68 3.70 37.68
C MET A 153 -7.52 2.51 38.65
N ASN A 154 -7.06 1.36 38.15
CA ASN A 154 -6.78 0.20 38.98
C ASN A 154 -5.66 0.48 39.99
N GLU A 155 -4.57 1.13 39.57
CA GLU A 155 -3.49 1.56 40.47
C GLU A 155 -3.99 2.53 41.54
N ALA A 156 -4.83 3.50 41.18
CA ALA A 156 -5.43 4.43 42.14
C ALA A 156 -6.29 3.71 43.18
N ARG A 157 -7.07 2.70 42.76
CA ARG A 157 -7.88 1.86 43.64
C ARG A 157 -7.01 0.97 44.55
N ILE A 158 -5.94 0.36 44.02
CA ILE A 158 -5.00 -0.45 44.80
C ILE A 158 -4.31 0.38 45.90
N LYS A 159 -4.01 1.66 45.64
CA LYS A 159 -3.45 2.57 46.66
C LYS A 159 -4.39 2.81 47.84
N GLN A 160 -5.71 2.78 47.62
CA GLN A 160 -6.72 2.90 48.67
C GLN A 160 -6.81 1.65 49.56
N ILE A 161 -6.32 0.51 49.09
CA ILE A 161 -6.30 -0.73 49.87
C ILE A 161 -5.15 -0.65 50.90
N PRO A 162 -5.42 -0.97 52.18
CA PRO A 162 -4.39 -1.07 53.21
C PRO A 162 -3.25 -2.00 52.79
N GLU A 163 -2.00 -1.64 53.09
CA GLU A 163 -0.80 -2.35 52.62
C GLU A 163 -0.79 -3.84 52.98
N ALA A 164 -1.30 -4.20 54.16
CA ALA A 164 -1.42 -5.58 54.63
C ALA A 164 -2.29 -6.48 53.73
N MET A 165 -3.22 -5.89 52.98
CA MET A 165 -4.19 -6.62 52.14
C MET A 165 -3.85 -6.58 50.65
N ARG A 166 -2.79 -5.85 50.24
CA ARG A 166 -2.39 -5.73 48.83
C ARG A 166 -1.84 -7.03 48.25
N SER A 167 -1.36 -7.95 49.07
CA SER A 167 -0.90 -9.29 48.66
C SER A 167 -2.02 -10.18 48.10
N THR A 168 -3.29 -9.86 48.40
CA THR A 168 -4.46 -10.60 47.91
C THR A 168 -4.88 -10.18 46.50
N VAL A 169 -4.31 -9.09 45.96
CA VAL A 169 -4.63 -8.59 44.62
C VAL A 169 -3.95 -9.47 43.56
N PRO A 170 -4.70 -10.08 42.62
CA PRO A 170 -4.10 -10.87 41.55
C PRO A 170 -3.25 -10.01 40.60
N THR A 171 -2.01 -10.44 40.33
CA THR A 171 -1.05 -9.73 39.45
C THR A 171 -1.17 -10.11 37.98
N ASP A 172 -1.74 -11.28 37.69
CA ASP A 172 -1.71 -11.88 36.35
C ASP A 172 -2.95 -11.54 35.51
N TYR A 173 -3.84 -10.68 36.03
CA TYR A 173 -5.10 -10.35 35.37
C TYR A 173 -4.92 -9.26 34.31
N ALA A 174 -5.64 -9.42 33.20
CA ALA A 174 -5.85 -8.34 32.25
C ALA A 174 -6.51 -7.13 32.96
N PRO A 175 -6.20 -5.88 32.56
CA PRO A 175 -6.65 -4.67 33.26
C PRO A 175 -8.17 -4.60 33.46
N ASP A 176 -8.96 -5.10 32.51
CA ASP A 176 -10.42 -5.17 32.60
C ASP A 176 -10.93 -6.21 33.62
N LYS A 177 -10.20 -7.32 33.75
CA LYS A 177 -10.54 -8.37 34.72
C LYS A 177 -10.16 -7.93 36.13
N LEU A 178 -9.04 -7.21 36.24
CA LEU A 178 -8.61 -6.63 37.51
C LEU A 178 -9.59 -5.55 37.98
N SER A 179 -10.11 -4.70 37.09
CA SER A 179 -11.09 -3.67 37.48
C SER A 179 -12.39 -4.27 38.02
N ALA A 180 -12.94 -5.29 37.33
CA ALA A 180 -14.13 -6.01 37.78
C ALA A 180 -13.91 -6.75 39.12
N TRP A 181 -12.73 -7.34 39.31
CA TRP A 181 -12.36 -7.95 40.59
C TRP A 181 -12.28 -6.90 41.70
N LEU A 182 -11.63 -5.75 41.43
CA LEU A 182 -11.56 -4.65 42.39
C LEU A 182 -12.96 -4.14 42.72
N ASP A 183 -13.87 -3.95 41.76
CA ASP A 183 -15.23 -3.47 42.06
C ASP A 183 -15.99 -4.38 43.04
N THR A 184 -15.76 -5.70 42.97
CA THR A 184 -16.39 -6.67 43.86
C THR A 184 -15.71 -6.75 45.23
N ASN A 185 -14.37 -6.63 45.26
CA ASN A 185 -13.57 -6.91 46.46
C ASN A 185 -13.19 -5.64 47.23
N LEU A 186 -13.18 -4.46 46.61
CA LEU A 186 -12.81 -3.19 47.24
C LEU A 186 -13.66 -2.87 48.49
N PRO A 187 -15.01 -3.08 48.50
CA PRO A 187 -15.82 -2.85 49.71
C PRO A 187 -15.47 -3.80 50.88
N LEU A 188 -14.93 -4.97 50.58
CA LEU A 188 -14.50 -5.96 51.57
C LEU A 188 -13.10 -5.63 52.11
N LEU A 189 -12.22 -5.14 51.23
CA LEU A 189 -10.82 -4.80 51.55
C LEU A 189 -10.66 -3.40 52.16
N ALA A 190 -11.59 -2.47 51.93
CA ALA A 190 -11.57 -1.10 52.46
C ALA A 190 -12.12 -0.96 53.89
N LYS A 191 -12.67 -2.03 54.48
CA LYS A 191 -13.16 -2.00 55.86
C LYS A 191 -12.01 -2.11 56.86
N THR A 192 -11.49 -0.96 57.31
CA THR A 192 -10.81 -0.87 58.62
C THR A 192 -11.03 0.50 59.27
N GLN A 193 -12.07 0.59 60.11
CA GLN A 193 -11.98 0.86 61.55
C GLN A 193 -13.36 0.58 62.14
N ALA A 194 -13.45 -0.36 63.09
CA ALA A 194 -14.61 -0.40 63.96
C ALA A 194 -14.71 0.97 64.66
N PRO A 195 -15.91 1.56 64.79
CA PRO A 195 -16.08 2.71 65.69
C PRO A 195 -15.47 2.32 67.03
N GLY A 196 -14.54 3.13 67.54
CA GLY A 196 -13.90 2.88 68.82
C GLY A 196 -14.97 2.75 69.89
N LEU A 197 -15.34 1.52 70.23
CA LEU A 197 -16.08 1.18 71.44
C LEU A 197 -15.10 1.28 72.60
N ASP A 198 -14.64 2.51 72.89
CA ASP A 198 -14.19 2.85 74.24
C ASP A 198 -15.45 2.98 75.12
N GLY A 199 -16.05 1.82 75.36
CA GLY A 199 -17.02 1.60 76.41
C GLY A 199 -16.29 1.54 77.75
N GLY A 200 -15.83 2.70 78.22
CA GLY A 200 -15.68 3.04 79.63
C GLY A 200 -14.44 2.53 80.38
N LYS A 201 -13.52 3.45 80.71
CA LYS A 201 -13.01 3.60 82.09
C LYS A 201 -12.30 4.95 82.37
N ARG A 202 -13.03 5.82 83.08
CA ARG A 202 -12.66 6.54 84.31
C ARG A 202 -11.36 7.39 84.35
N GLY A 203 -11.55 8.69 84.54
CA GLY A 203 -10.78 9.46 85.55
C GLY A 203 -9.98 10.66 85.04
N GLU A 204 -10.45 11.85 85.43
CA GLU A 204 -9.60 12.89 86.02
C GLU A 204 -8.58 13.64 85.15
N SER A 205 -8.93 14.86 84.74
CA SER A 205 -8.31 16.10 85.27
C SER A 205 -8.70 17.29 84.39
N GLY A 206 -9.13 18.37 85.06
CA GLY A 206 -9.72 19.53 84.43
C GLY A 206 -8.76 20.35 83.57
N LYS A 207 -9.31 20.91 82.49
CA LYS A 207 -8.81 22.18 81.96
C LYS A 207 -9.97 22.95 81.35
N THR A 208 -10.52 23.85 82.16
CA THR A 208 -11.43 24.91 81.73
C THR A 208 -10.74 25.72 80.62
N PRO A 209 -11.37 25.97 79.46
CA PRO A 209 -10.81 26.89 78.47
C PRO A 209 -10.88 28.33 79.01
N PRO A 210 -9.85 29.18 78.81
CA PRO A 210 -9.90 30.57 79.24
C PRO A 210 -10.99 31.34 78.48
N ASN A 211 -11.84 32.02 79.25
CA ASN A 211 -12.93 32.86 78.78
C ASN A 211 -12.36 34.09 78.03
N SER A 212 -12.84 34.35 76.82
CA SER A 212 -12.33 35.35 75.86
C SER A 212 -12.72 36.80 76.17
N LYS A 213 -12.73 37.21 77.46
CA LYS A 213 -13.11 38.57 77.86
C LYS A 213 -11.97 39.45 78.39
N ASP A 214 -10.74 38.94 78.48
CA ASP A 214 -9.60 39.68 79.08
C ASP A 214 -8.55 40.21 78.09
N THR A 215 -8.72 40.08 76.77
CA THR A 215 -7.73 40.59 75.79
C THR A 215 -7.98 42.01 75.28
N LEU A 216 -8.94 42.76 75.83
CA LEU A 216 -9.34 44.08 75.31
C LEU A 216 -8.94 45.30 76.17
N LYS A 217 -7.95 45.19 77.08
CA LYS A 217 -7.44 46.34 77.86
C LYS A 217 -5.92 46.54 77.85
N LYS A 218 -5.22 46.11 76.79
CA LYS A 218 -3.77 46.38 76.65
C LYS A 218 -3.37 46.98 75.30
N ALA A 219 -4.21 47.86 74.77
CA ALA A 219 -3.88 48.71 73.63
C ALA A 219 -4.56 50.08 73.80
N ALA A 220 -4.20 50.79 74.87
CA ALA A 220 -4.41 52.24 75.01
C ALA A 220 -3.57 52.74 76.19
N TYR A 221 -2.32 53.12 75.91
CA TYR A 221 -1.67 54.32 76.44
C TYR A 221 -0.34 54.54 75.70
#